data_AF-A0A0M3IW86-F1
#
_entry.id   AF-A0A0M3IW86-F1
#
_cell.length_a   1.000
_cell.length_b   1.000
_cell.length_c   1.000
_cell.angle_alpha   90.00
_cell.angle_beta   90.00
_cell.angle_gamma   90.00
#
_symmetry.space_group_name_H-M   'P 1'
#
loop_
_entity.id
_entity.type
_entity.pdbx_description
1 polymer ?
#
loop_
_entity_poly.entity_id
_entity_poly.type
_entity_poly.pdbx_seq_one_letter_code
_entity_poly.pdbx_strand_id
1 'polypeptide(L)'
;MEHYRYETEHRDLRRVMGVGIAITRGAAASLSFCMGFILTTVCRNVITLLRETPLGEYIPFDSAITFHKIVAILAGFWATIHTVGHCVNFYHVATQSQDGLQCLFQEAVFGSNFLPSISYWFYGTLTGITGILLVAIMSIIYVFSAPAVMKQAYHAFRITHLLNVLLYALTILHGLPKLLDSPKFTYYVIGPIILLVIDRIIGMRQQYKKLQILRASILPSGW
;
A
#
# COMPACT_ATOMS: atom_id res chain seq x y z
N MET A 1 2.91 -16.97 7.43
CA MET A 1 4.30 -17.00 7.93
C MET A 1 4.92 -18.40 7.88
N GLU A 2 4.15 -19.48 8.02
CA GLU A 2 4.64 -20.87 7.94
C GLU A 2 5.27 -21.28 6.60
N HIS A 3 4.69 -20.85 5.47
CA HIS A 3 5.18 -21.26 4.15
C HIS A 3 6.65 -20.88 3.90
N TYR A 4 7.10 -19.68 4.28
CA TYR A 4 8.52 -19.29 4.19
C TYR A 4 9.38 -19.82 5.34
N ARG A 5 8.76 -20.30 6.43
CA ARG A 5 9.48 -20.85 7.58
C ARG A 5 9.80 -22.33 7.43
N TYR A 6 9.06 -23.06 6.58
CA TYR A 6 9.24 -24.49 6.40
C TYR A 6 9.44 -24.92 4.93
N GLU A 7 8.86 -24.26 3.93
CA GLU A 7 8.83 -24.82 2.55
C GLU A 7 9.93 -24.30 1.61
N THR A 8 10.67 -23.25 1.98
CA THR A 8 11.75 -22.69 1.14
C THR A 8 13.13 -23.27 1.44
N GLU A 9 13.23 -24.43 2.09
CA GLU A 9 14.52 -25.06 2.42
C GLU A 9 15.32 -25.46 1.16
N HIS A 10 14.67 -25.68 0.02
CA HIS A 10 15.34 -26.03 -1.25
C HIS A 10 15.92 -24.84 -2.01
N ARG A 11 15.70 -23.61 -1.55
CA ARG A 11 16.38 -22.42 -2.07
C ARG A 11 17.24 -21.86 -0.94
N ASP A 12 18.56 -21.92 -1.07
CA ASP A 12 19.57 -21.44 -0.10
C ASP A 12 19.42 -19.95 0.38
N LEU A 13 18.35 -19.26 -0.04
CA LEU A 13 17.84 -17.97 0.44
C LEU A 13 17.88 -17.81 1.97
N ARG A 14 17.55 -18.86 2.73
CA ARG A 14 17.51 -18.80 4.20
C ARG A 14 18.90 -18.80 4.84
N ARG A 15 19.88 -19.44 4.20
CA ARG A 15 21.27 -19.52 4.70
C ARG A 15 22.00 -18.18 4.54
N VAL A 16 21.61 -17.38 3.55
CA VAL A 16 22.29 -16.12 3.19
C VAL A 16 21.59 -14.86 3.74
N MET A 17 20.25 -14.83 3.79
CA MET A 17 19.49 -13.62 4.19
C MET A 17 18.52 -13.80 5.37
N GLY A 18 18.45 -15.01 5.95
CA GLY A 18 17.81 -15.27 7.24
C GLY A 18 16.33 -14.86 7.37
N VAL A 19 15.93 -14.53 8.60
CA VAL A 19 14.56 -14.12 8.98
C VAL A 19 14.13 -12.80 8.31
N GLY A 20 15.09 -11.98 7.87
CA GLY A 20 14.86 -10.67 7.24
C GLY A 20 13.99 -10.75 5.98
N ILE A 21 14.29 -11.66 5.05
CA ILE A 21 13.44 -11.86 3.85
C ILE A 21 12.01 -12.24 4.22
N ALA A 22 11.85 -13.18 5.17
CA ALA A 22 10.52 -13.66 5.55
C ALA A 22 9.67 -12.54 6.14
N ILE A 23 10.26 -11.67 6.97
CA ILE A 23 9.60 -10.48 7.51
C ILE A 23 9.28 -9.50 6.39
N THR A 24 10.24 -9.15 5.54
CA THR A 24 10.03 -8.17 4.45
C THR A 24 8.94 -8.61 3.47
N ARG A 25 8.86 -9.92 3.14
CA ARG A 25 7.82 -10.50 2.28
C ARG A 25 6.47 -10.57 2.97
N GLY A 26 6.44 -10.94 4.26
CA GLY A 26 5.22 -10.92 5.06
C GLY A 26 4.64 -9.50 5.14
N ALA A 27 5.50 -8.51 5.40
CA ALA A 27 5.13 -7.11 5.42
C ALA A 27 4.62 -6.62 4.05
N ALA A 28 5.27 -7.02 2.94
CA ALA A 28 4.81 -6.70 1.60
C ALA A 28 3.40 -7.26 1.30
N ALA A 29 3.15 -8.52 1.68
CA ALA A 29 1.84 -9.15 1.48
C ALA A 29 0.75 -8.49 2.34
N SER A 30 1.05 -8.21 3.62
CA SER A 30 0.13 -7.50 4.52
C SER A 30 -0.14 -6.07 4.05
N LEU A 31 0.88 -5.35 3.58
CA LEU A 31 0.73 -4.02 2.98
C LEU A 31 -0.15 -4.07 1.74
N SER A 32 0.10 -5.03 0.83
CA SER A 32 -0.69 -5.23 -0.39
C SER A 32 -2.16 -5.48 -0.08
N PHE A 33 -2.44 -6.31 0.93
CA PHE A 33 -3.80 -6.55 1.41
C PHE A 33 -4.44 -5.27 1.96
N CYS A 34 -3.72 -4.50 2.80
CA CYS A 34 -4.25 -3.24 3.34
C CYS A 34 -4.55 -2.23 2.23
N MET A 35 -3.68 -2.13 1.22
CA MET A 35 -3.89 -1.26 0.05
C MET A 35 -5.07 -1.73 -0.81
N GLY A 36 -5.30 -3.03 -1.00
CA GLY A 36 -6.53 -3.48 -1.64
C GLY A 36 -7.76 -3.09 -0.82
N PHE A 37 -7.74 -3.41 0.47
CA PHE A 37 -8.90 -3.28 1.34
C PHE A 37 -9.26 -1.82 1.66
N ILE A 38 -8.29 -0.91 1.74
CA ILE A 38 -8.57 0.51 2.00
C ILE A 38 -9.46 1.14 0.90
N LEU A 39 -9.42 0.62 -0.34
CA LEU A 39 -10.29 1.10 -1.43
C LEU A 39 -11.76 0.77 -1.18
N THR A 40 -12.06 -0.37 -0.56
CA THR A 40 -13.46 -0.76 -0.29
C THR A 40 -14.10 0.16 0.75
N THR A 41 -13.30 0.68 1.70
CA THR A 41 -13.77 1.58 2.77
C THR A 41 -14.26 2.94 2.28
N VAL A 42 -13.94 3.31 1.02
CA VAL A 42 -14.35 4.60 0.42
C VAL A 42 -15.45 4.45 -0.64
N CYS A 43 -15.95 3.23 -0.88
CA CYS A 43 -17.06 2.96 -1.78
C CYS A 43 -18.41 3.32 -1.15
N ARG A 44 -18.67 4.62 -1.00
CA ARG A 44 -19.80 5.15 -0.20
C ARG A 44 -21.17 4.65 -0.67
N ASN A 45 -21.41 4.57 -1.97
CA ASN A 45 -22.71 4.11 -2.50
C ASN A 45 -22.89 2.62 -2.25
N VAL A 46 -21.85 1.81 -2.49
CA VAL A 46 -21.89 0.37 -2.21
C VAL A 46 -22.09 0.10 -0.71
N ILE A 47 -21.39 0.84 0.14
CA ILE A 47 -21.53 0.75 1.60
C ILE A 47 -22.97 1.09 2.04
N THR A 48 -23.57 2.15 1.49
CA THR A 48 -24.97 2.49 1.77
C THR A 48 -25.93 1.38 1.37
N LEU A 49 -25.73 0.76 0.19
CA LEU A 49 -26.56 -0.38 -0.24
C LEU A 49 -26.40 -1.59 0.69
N LEU A 50 -25.17 -1.90 1.12
CA LEU A 50 -24.91 -3.01 2.04
C LEU A 50 -25.49 -2.76 3.43
N ARG A 51 -25.53 -1.50 3.87
CA ARG A 51 -26.10 -1.12 5.17
C ARG A 51 -27.58 -1.47 5.28
N GLU A 52 -28.34 -1.42 4.18
CA GLU A 52 -29.77 -1.75 4.16
C GLU A 52 -30.04 -3.27 4.12
N THR A 53 -28.99 -4.09 4.01
CA THR A 53 -29.10 -5.56 4.08
C THR A 53 -28.94 -6.06 5.53
N PRO A 54 -29.23 -7.34 5.82
CA PRO A 54 -28.99 -7.92 7.16
C PRO A 54 -27.55 -7.79 7.65
N LEU A 55 -26.58 -7.59 6.76
CA LEU A 55 -25.19 -7.32 7.14
C LEU A 55 -25.03 -6.02 7.94
N GLY A 56 -25.92 -5.05 7.75
CA GLY A 56 -25.90 -3.78 8.49
C GLY A 56 -26.13 -3.94 10.00
N GLU A 57 -26.73 -5.05 10.43
CA GLU A 57 -26.92 -5.38 11.85
C GLU A 57 -25.63 -5.86 12.51
N TYR A 58 -24.75 -6.49 11.73
CA TYR A 58 -23.48 -7.06 12.23
C TYR A 58 -22.28 -6.15 11.99
N ILE A 59 -22.29 -5.37 10.91
CA ILE A 59 -21.15 -4.57 10.47
C ILE A 59 -21.50 -3.08 10.59
N PRO A 60 -20.73 -2.29 11.38
CA PRO A 60 -20.97 -0.87 11.57
C PRO A 60 -20.47 -0.04 10.37
N PHE A 61 -21.19 -0.13 9.24
CA PHE A 61 -20.86 0.55 7.99
C PHE A 61 -20.77 2.09 8.13
N ASP A 62 -21.45 2.69 9.10
CA ASP A 62 -21.37 4.12 9.39
C ASP A 62 -19.97 4.57 9.85
N SER A 63 -19.17 3.65 10.37
CA SER A 63 -17.80 3.89 10.80
C SER A 63 -16.76 3.61 9.71
N ALA A 64 -17.17 3.46 8.44
CA ALA A 64 -16.26 3.11 7.33
C ALA A 64 -15.06 4.07 7.18
N ILE A 65 -15.24 5.38 7.41
CA ILE A 65 -14.13 6.36 7.36
C ILE A 65 -13.22 6.27 8.58
N THR A 66 -13.76 5.91 9.75
CA THR A 66 -12.94 5.61 10.93
C THR A 66 -12.11 4.36 10.67
N PHE A 67 -12.73 3.34 10.06
CA PHE A 67 -12.05 2.12 9.67
C PHE A 67 -10.99 2.34 8.58
N HIS A 68 -11.25 3.20 7.59
CA HIS A 68 -10.27 3.65 6.60
C HIS A 68 -8.99 4.15 7.26
N LYS A 69 -9.10 4.95 8.33
CA LYS A 69 -7.94 5.46 9.08
C LYS A 69 -7.18 4.34 9.79
N ILE A 70 -7.89 3.35 10.35
CA ILE A 70 -7.26 2.18 10.99
C ILE A 70 -6.48 1.36 9.95
N VAL A 71 -7.09 1.08 8.79
CA VAL A 71 -6.42 0.38 7.69
C VAL A 71 -5.23 1.17 7.17
N ALA A 72 -5.34 2.51 7.09
CA ALA A 72 -4.21 3.37 6.76
C ALA A 72 -3.08 3.22 7.78
N ILE A 73 -3.34 3.33 9.08
CA ILE A 73 -2.31 3.15 10.12
C ILE A 73 -1.63 1.78 9.98
N LEU A 74 -2.40 0.71 9.75
CA LEU A 74 -1.86 -0.63 9.54
C LEU A 74 -1.00 -0.73 8.27
N ALA A 75 -1.43 -0.10 7.17
CA ALA A 75 -0.64 -0.01 5.94
C ALA A 75 0.68 0.73 6.20
N GLY A 76 0.65 1.87 6.91
CA GLY A 76 1.84 2.62 7.29
C GLY A 76 2.81 1.77 8.11
N PHE A 77 2.31 1.03 9.10
CA PHE A 77 3.11 0.10 9.90
C PHE A 77 3.81 -0.97 9.06
N TRP A 78 3.07 -1.67 8.19
CA TRP A 78 3.65 -2.70 7.31
C TRP A 78 4.62 -2.12 6.28
N ALA A 79 4.34 -0.92 5.76
CA ALA A 79 5.25 -0.21 4.88
C ALA A 79 6.57 0.13 5.60
N THR A 80 6.53 0.61 6.84
CA THR A 80 7.76 0.85 7.62
C THR A 80 8.57 -0.43 7.82
N ILE A 81 7.93 -1.54 8.22
CA ILE A 81 8.62 -2.83 8.37
C ILE A 81 9.22 -3.28 7.04
N HIS A 82 8.47 -3.16 5.95
CA HIS A 82 8.92 -3.53 4.61
C HIS A 82 10.14 -2.70 4.17
N THR A 83 10.10 -1.38 4.35
CA THR A 83 11.22 -0.48 4.03
C THR A 83 12.46 -0.78 4.87
N VAL A 84 12.32 -0.92 6.19
CA VAL A 84 13.45 -1.26 7.08
C VAL A 84 14.04 -2.63 6.72
N GLY A 85 13.16 -3.60 6.44
CA GLY A 85 13.56 -4.92 5.97
C GLY A 85 14.34 -4.87 4.65
N HIS A 86 13.96 -4.01 3.70
CA HIS A 86 14.74 -3.77 2.49
C HIS A 86 16.09 -3.12 2.75
N CYS A 87 16.19 -2.15 3.67
CA CYS A 87 17.48 -1.55 4.04
C CYS A 87 18.46 -2.59 4.60
N VAL A 88 18.00 -3.46 5.50
CA VAL A 88 18.79 -4.56 6.07
C VAL A 88 19.18 -5.57 4.98
N ASN A 89 18.23 -5.93 4.12
CA ASN A 89 18.47 -6.84 3.01
C ASN A 89 19.50 -6.28 2.01
N PHE A 90 19.43 -5.00 1.66
CA PHE A 90 20.39 -4.36 0.76
C PHE A 90 21.80 -4.30 1.36
N TYR A 91 21.91 -4.09 2.68
CA TYR A 91 23.20 -4.20 3.37
C TYR A 91 23.77 -5.62 3.24
N HIS A 92 22.97 -6.65 3.52
CA HIS A 92 23.43 -8.04 3.40
C HIS A 92 23.80 -8.41 1.96
N VAL A 93 22.97 -8.09 0.98
CA VAL A 93 23.22 -8.38 -0.44
C VAL A 93 24.46 -7.64 -0.97
N ALA A 94 24.71 -6.41 -0.53
CA ALA A 94 25.92 -5.67 -0.92
C ALA A 94 27.22 -6.30 -0.37
N THR A 95 27.13 -7.18 0.63
CA THR A 95 28.29 -7.90 1.21
C THR A 95 28.46 -9.33 0.69
N GLN A 96 27.57 -9.80 -0.18
CA GLN A 96 27.62 -11.16 -0.75
C GLN A 96 28.55 -11.25 -1.98
N SER A 97 29.12 -12.44 -2.20
CA SER A 97 29.88 -12.74 -3.41
C SER A 97 28.97 -12.82 -4.64
N GLN A 98 29.54 -12.62 -5.83
CA GLN A 98 28.80 -12.64 -7.10
C GLN A 98 28.07 -13.97 -7.33
N ASP A 99 28.68 -15.10 -6.96
CA ASP A 99 28.06 -16.43 -7.02
C ASP A 99 26.86 -16.54 -6.06
N GLY A 100 26.96 -15.94 -4.87
CA GLY A 100 25.87 -15.85 -3.92
C GLY A 100 24.71 -15.01 -4.44
N LEU A 101 24.98 -13.91 -5.15
CA LEU A 101 23.96 -13.09 -5.80
C LEU A 101 23.25 -13.81 -6.96
N GLN A 102 23.99 -14.54 -7.81
CA GLN A 102 23.39 -15.33 -8.89
C GLN A 102 22.51 -16.46 -8.35
N CYS A 103 22.90 -17.08 -7.23
CA CYS A 103 22.07 -18.07 -6.54
C CYS A 103 20.77 -17.43 -5.98
N LEU A 104 20.86 -16.20 -5.47
CA LEU A 104 19.75 -15.48 -4.83
C LEU A 104 18.75 -14.89 -5.85
N PHE A 105 19.26 -14.32 -6.93
CA PHE A 105 18.47 -13.69 -7.99
C PHE A 105 18.71 -14.43 -9.31
N GLN A 106 18.22 -15.67 -9.40
CA GLN A 106 18.45 -16.55 -10.55
C GLN A 106 17.91 -15.99 -11.88
N GLU A 107 16.92 -15.10 -11.82
CA GLU A 107 16.35 -14.43 -13.00
C GLU A 107 17.06 -13.10 -13.34
N ALA A 108 17.95 -12.60 -12.48
CA ALA A 108 18.68 -11.36 -12.71
C ALA A 108 20.05 -11.65 -13.36
N VAL A 109 20.30 -11.06 -14.53
CA VAL A 109 21.57 -11.17 -15.22
C VAL A 109 22.53 -10.10 -14.70
N PHE A 110 23.49 -10.50 -13.87
CA PHE A 110 24.59 -9.62 -13.45
C PHE A 110 25.77 -9.79 -14.42
N GLY A 111 26.31 -8.67 -14.91
CA GLY A 111 27.54 -8.70 -15.71
C GLY A 111 28.73 -9.25 -14.92
N SER A 112 29.74 -9.78 -15.61
CA SER A 112 30.92 -10.41 -14.99
C SER A 112 31.73 -9.47 -14.08
N ASN A 113 31.67 -8.14 -14.29
CA ASN A 113 32.33 -7.13 -13.46
C ASN A 113 31.37 -6.40 -12.49
N PHE A 114 30.24 -7.00 -12.16
CA PHE A 114 29.24 -6.36 -11.29
C PHE A 114 29.70 -6.33 -9.83
N LEU A 115 29.97 -5.13 -9.30
CA LEU A 115 30.15 -4.94 -7.86
C LEU A 115 28.82 -4.56 -7.21
N PRO A 116 28.22 -5.44 -6.39
CA PRO A 116 27.02 -5.11 -5.65
C PRO A 116 27.35 -4.03 -4.61
N SER A 117 26.85 -2.82 -4.82
CA SER A 117 26.96 -1.74 -3.85
C SER A 117 25.57 -1.37 -3.33
N ILE A 118 25.50 -0.86 -2.10
CA ILE A 118 24.25 -0.36 -1.53
C ILE A 118 23.65 0.72 -2.46
N SER A 119 24.49 1.61 -3.00
CA SER A 119 24.07 2.65 -3.95
C SER A 119 23.41 2.07 -5.19
N TYR A 120 23.96 1.00 -5.76
CA TYR A 120 23.33 0.31 -6.90
C TYR A 120 21.94 -0.24 -6.55
N TRP A 121 21.77 -0.86 -5.38
CA TRP A 121 20.47 -1.41 -5.00
C TRP A 121 19.39 -0.33 -4.82
N PHE A 122 19.75 0.83 -4.27
CA PHE A 122 18.84 1.96 -4.10
C PHE A 122 18.56 2.73 -5.39
N TYR A 123 19.57 3.02 -6.20
CA TYR A 123 19.47 3.96 -7.32
C TYR A 123 19.65 3.32 -8.70
N GLY A 124 20.22 2.13 -8.78
CA GLY A 124 20.47 1.40 -10.02
C GLY A 124 19.40 0.37 -10.36
N THR A 125 18.47 0.07 -9.44
CA THR A 125 17.38 -0.90 -9.67
C THR A 125 16.02 -0.22 -9.75
N LEU A 126 15.14 -0.76 -10.60
CA LEU A 126 13.77 -0.27 -10.69
C LEU A 126 13.05 -0.37 -9.33
N THR A 127 13.25 -1.48 -8.60
CA THR A 127 12.68 -1.70 -7.26
C THR A 127 13.20 -0.67 -6.24
N GLY A 128 14.49 -0.33 -6.25
CA GLY A 128 15.06 0.70 -5.38
C GLY A 128 14.46 2.09 -5.63
N ILE A 129 14.51 2.57 -6.87
CA ILE A 129 14.01 3.91 -7.24
C ILE A 129 12.51 4.03 -6.94
N THR A 130 11.72 3.05 -7.39
CA THR A 130 10.27 3.05 -7.13
C THR A 130 9.97 2.96 -5.64
N GLY A 131 10.75 2.21 -4.86
CA GLY A 131 10.61 2.14 -3.40
C GLY A 131 10.83 3.48 -2.71
N ILE A 132 11.87 4.22 -3.10
CA ILE A 132 12.14 5.58 -2.57
C ILE A 132 10.97 6.52 -2.91
N LEU A 133 10.50 6.50 -4.17
CA LEU A 133 9.38 7.33 -4.61
C LEU A 133 8.09 6.98 -3.86
N LEU A 134 7.81 5.69 -3.64
CA LEU A 134 6.65 5.23 -2.88
C LEU A 134 6.68 5.72 -1.43
N VAL A 135 7.84 5.62 -0.75
CA VAL A 135 7.99 6.14 0.63
C VAL A 135 7.78 7.64 0.68
N ALA A 136 8.34 8.39 -0.28
CA ALA A 136 8.17 9.84 -0.35
C ALA A 136 6.70 10.25 -0.57
N ILE A 137 6.02 9.63 -1.55
CA ILE A 137 4.61 9.90 -1.84
C ILE A 137 3.72 9.51 -0.66
N MET A 138 3.95 8.34 -0.06
CA MET A 138 3.16 7.89 1.09
C MET A 138 3.35 8.84 2.28
N SER A 139 4.58 9.32 2.51
CA SER A 139 4.85 10.31 3.57
C SER A 139 4.08 11.62 3.35
N ILE A 140 4.06 12.14 2.12
CA ILE A 140 3.26 13.33 1.77
C ILE A 140 1.78 13.09 2.05
N ILE A 141 1.22 11.96 1.59
CA ILE A 141 -0.19 11.63 1.81
C ILE A 141 -0.51 11.59 3.31
N TYR A 142 0.33 10.97 4.14
CA TYR A 142 0.09 10.82 5.58
C TYR A 142 0.20 12.15 6.34
N VAL A 143 1.21 12.96 6.03
CA VAL A 143 1.39 14.28 6.65
C VAL A 143 0.17 15.16 6.40
N PHE A 144 -0.30 15.25 5.16
CA PHE A 144 -1.47 16.07 4.82
C PHE A 144 -2.81 15.43 5.23
N SER A 145 -2.83 14.13 5.52
CA SER A 145 -4.00 13.43 6.07
C SER A 145 -4.04 13.46 7.60
N ALA A 146 -3.04 14.05 8.26
CA ALA A 146 -3.02 14.20 9.71
C ALA A 146 -4.18 15.14 10.17
N PRO A 147 -4.92 14.81 11.25
CA PRO A 147 -6.06 15.60 11.69
C PRO A 147 -5.73 17.07 11.97
N ALA A 148 -4.53 17.35 12.47
CA ALA A 148 -4.05 18.72 12.71
C ALA A 148 -3.93 19.53 11.41
N VAL A 149 -3.39 18.91 10.35
CA VAL A 149 -3.21 19.55 9.04
C VAL A 149 -4.54 19.67 8.30
N MET A 150 -5.38 18.63 8.32
CA MET A 150 -6.68 18.66 7.66
C MET A 150 -7.61 19.77 8.19
N LYS A 151 -7.55 20.06 9.50
CA LYS A 151 -8.34 21.15 10.12
C LYS A 151 -7.95 22.53 9.57
N GLN A 152 -6.70 22.72 9.17
CA GLN A 152 -6.18 24.00 8.70
C GLN A 152 -6.12 24.10 7.17
N ALA A 153 -5.84 22.99 6.48
CA ALA A 153 -5.51 22.95 5.06
C ALA A 153 -6.24 21.80 4.33
N TYR A 154 -7.56 21.74 4.45
CA TYR A 154 -8.38 20.69 3.83
C TYR A 154 -8.23 20.60 2.30
N HIS A 155 -7.99 21.73 1.63
CA HIS A 155 -7.71 21.74 0.18
C HIS A 155 -6.41 20.99 -0.16
N ALA A 156 -5.35 21.23 0.60
CA ALA A 156 -4.07 20.55 0.43
C ALA A 156 -4.20 19.05 0.70
N PHE A 157 -4.96 18.66 1.73
CA PHE A 157 -5.35 17.26 1.96
C PHE A 157 -5.96 16.64 0.70
N ARG A 158 -6.99 17.28 0.12
CA ARG A 158 -7.67 16.71 -1.07
C ARG A 158 -6.72 16.50 -2.24
N ILE A 159 -5.86 17.48 -2.55
CA ILE A 159 -4.93 17.37 -3.68
C ILE A 159 -3.88 16.30 -3.43
N THR A 160 -3.24 16.31 -2.25
CA THR A 160 -2.19 15.33 -1.92
C THR A 160 -2.76 13.92 -1.84
N HIS A 161 -4.00 13.75 -1.38
CA HIS A 161 -4.65 12.44 -1.35
C HIS A 161 -4.98 11.87 -2.75
N LEU A 162 -4.98 12.70 -3.81
CA LEU A 162 -5.06 12.21 -5.20
C LEU A 162 -3.77 11.50 -5.65
N LEU A 163 -2.63 11.76 -4.98
CA LEU A 163 -1.38 11.05 -5.23
C LEU A 163 -1.49 9.54 -4.99
N ASN A 164 -2.57 9.07 -4.33
CA ASN A 164 -2.89 7.65 -4.25
C ASN A 164 -2.92 6.99 -5.64
N VAL A 165 -3.42 7.66 -6.68
CA VAL A 165 -3.43 7.09 -8.05
C VAL A 165 -2.00 6.76 -8.51
N LEU A 166 -1.08 7.70 -8.28
CA LEU A 166 0.34 7.53 -8.59
C LEU A 166 0.98 6.46 -7.67
N LEU A 167 0.61 6.40 -6.39
CA LEU A 167 1.05 5.38 -5.44
C LEU A 167 0.71 3.96 -5.93
N TYR A 168 -0.53 3.70 -6.37
CA TYR A 168 -0.91 2.39 -6.91
C TYR A 168 -0.15 2.06 -8.20
N ALA A 169 -0.01 3.01 -9.12
CA ALA A 169 0.73 2.80 -10.36
C ALA A 169 2.21 2.45 -10.09
N LEU A 170 2.87 3.20 -9.20
CA LEU A 170 4.26 2.92 -8.80
C LEU A 170 4.39 1.61 -8.03
N THR A 171 3.37 1.18 -7.27
CA THR A 171 3.40 -0.10 -6.54
C THR A 171 3.37 -1.29 -7.51
N ILE A 172 2.59 -1.19 -8.60
CA ILE A 172 2.59 -2.19 -9.67
C ILE A 172 3.98 -2.26 -10.33
N LEU A 173 4.58 -1.11 -10.64
CA LEU A 173 5.93 -1.04 -11.22
C LEU A 173 7.00 -1.57 -10.27
N HIS A 174 6.87 -1.30 -8.97
CA HIS A 174 7.80 -1.73 -7.93
C HIS A 174 7.91 -3.26 -7.84
N GLY A 175 6.78 -3.96 -7.97
CA GLY A 175 6.71 -5.43 -7.94
C GLY A 175 7.04 -6.13 -9.27
N LEU A 176 7.19 -5.38 -10.37
CA LEU A 176 7.33 -5.93 -11.73
C LEU A 176 8.65 -6.68 -12.00
N PRO A 177 9.81 -6.26 -11.44
CA PRO A 177 11.10 -6.91 -11.70
C PRO A 177 11.23 -8.38 -11.29
N LYS A 178 10.21 -8.99 -10.68
CA LYS A 178 10.15 -10.42 -10.30
C LYS A 178 11.39 -10.94 -9.55
N LEU A 179 12.12 -10.06 -8.86
CA LEU A 179 13.41 -10.39 -8.25
C LEU A 179 13.35 -11.62 -7.33
N LEU A 180 12.22 -11.83 -6.64
CA LEU A 180 12.06 -12.94 -5.68
C LEU A 180 10.79 -13.78 -5.88
N ASP A 181 9.77 -13.26 -6.57
CA ASP A 181 8.48 -13.90 -6.74
C ASP A 181 7.65 -13.19 -7.82
N SER A 182 6.60 -13.84 -8.33
CA SER A 182 5.65 -13.21 -9.23
C SER A 182 4.91 -12.02 -8.57
N PRO A 183 4.56 -10.95 -9.33
CA PRO A 183 3.90 -9.77 -8.79
C PRO A 183 2.49 -10.13 -8.29
N LYS A 184 2.35 -10.27 -6.98
CA LYS A 184 1.07 -10.65 -6.34
C LYS A 184 0.15 -9.46 -6.04
N PHE A 185 0.67 -8.23 -6.08
CA PHE A 185 -0.07 -7.02 -5.72
C PHE A 185 -1.39 -6.88 -6.50
N THR A 186 -1.38 -7.15 -7.80
CA THR A 186 -2.56 -7.05 -8.69
C THR A 186 -3.72 -7.91 -8.20
N TYR A 187 -3.46 -9.10 -7.64
CA TYR A 187 -4.52 -9.97 -7.11
C TYR A 187 -5.25 -9.34 -5.92
N TYR A 188 -4.54 -8.57 -5.09
CA TYR A 188 -5.14 -7.89 -3.94
C TYR A 188 -5.99 -6.68 -4.34
N VAL A 189 -5.62 -5.98 -5.42
CA VAL A 189 -6.26 -4.71 -5.78
C VAL A 189 -7.31 -4.81 -6.88
N ILE A 190 -7.30 -5.86 -7.72
CA ILE A 190 -8.22 -5.95 -8.87
C ILE A 190 -9.70 -5.94 -8.43
N GLY A 191 -10.07 -6.76 -7.45
CA GLY A 191 -11.44 -6.81 -6.91
C GLY A 191 -11.88 -5.47 -6.29
N PRO A 192 -11.10 -4.89 -5.36
CA PRO A 192 -11.39 -3.57 -4.81
C PRO A 192 -11.45 -2.44 -5.84
N ILE A 193 -10.60 -2.46 -6.87
CA ILE A 193 -10.65 -1.48 -7.98
C ILE A 193 -11.97 -1.63 -8.76
N ILE A 194 -12.38 -2.85 -9.09
CA ILE A 194 -13.67 -3.09 -9.76
C ILE A 194 -14.82 -2.54 -8.90
N LEU A 195 -14.83 -2.82 -7.60
CA LEU A 195 -15.83 -2.28 -6.67
C LEU A 195 -15.82 -0.76 -6.63
N LEU A 196 -14.64 -0.14 -6.60
CA LEU A 196 -14.51 1.31 -6.63
C LEU A 196 -15.06 1.91 -7.93
N VAL A 197 -14.79 1.28 -9.08
CA VAL A 197 -15.31 1.73 -10.38
C VAL A 197 -16.84 1.64 -10.39
N ILE A 198 -17.41 0.53 -9.91
CA ILE A 198 -18.87 0.36 -9.78
C ILE A 198 -19.45 1.48 -8.88
N ASP A 199 -18.82 1.73 -7.73
CA ASP A 199 -19.24 2.78 -6.80
C ASP A 199 -19.26 4.17 -7.47
N ARG A 200 -18.24 4.49 -8.27
CA ARG A 200 -18.18 5.74 -9.03
C ARG A 200 -19.28 5.82 -10.09
N ILE A 201 -19.57 4.73 -10.80
CA ILE A 201 -20.64 4.67 -11.80
C ILE A 201 -22.00 4.93 -11.13
N ILE A 202 -22.28 4.31 -9.98
CA ILE A 202 -23.51 4.55 -9.22
C ILE A 202 -23.60 6.03 -8.82
N GLY A 203 -22.52 6.58 -8.27
CA GLY A 203 -22.48 8.00 -7.85
C GLY A 203 -22.67 8.98 -9.01
N MET A 204 -22.16 8.70 -10.21
CA MET A 204 -22.36 9.54 -11.40
C MET A 204 -23.80 9.51 -11.91
N ARG A 205 -24.53 8.42 -11.69
CA ARG A 205 -25.95 8.31 -12.07
C ARG A 205 -26.87 9.10 -11.14
N GLN A 206 -26.40 9.47 -9.95
CA GLN A 206 -27.18 10.26 -9.00
C GLN A 206 -27.23 11.74 -9.40
N GLN A 207 -28.45 12.29 -9.43
CA GLN A 207 -28.68 13.70 -9.71
C GLN A 207 -28.69 14.49 -8.40
N TYR A 208 -27.75 15.42 -8.26
CA TYR A 208 -27.69 16.31 -7.09
C TYR A 208 -28.51 17.57 -7.36
N LYS A 209 -29.63 17.75 -6.66
CA LYS A 209 -30.39 19.00 -6.69
C LYS A 209 -29.72 20.03 -5.79
N LYS A 210 -29.35 21.19 -6.34
CA LYS A 210 -28.90 22.35 -5.55
C LYS A 210 -30.12 22.94 -4.85
N LEU A 211 -30.13 22.90 -3.52
CA LEU A 211 -31.17 23.50 -2.69
C LEU A 211 -30.65 24.79 -2.06
N GLN A 212 -31.49 25.83 -1.98
CA GLN A 212 -31.15 27.06 -1.27
C GLN A 212 -31.43 26.88 0.23
N ILE A 213 -30.48 27.34 1.06
CA ILE A 213 -30.64 27.36 2.51
C ILE A 213 -31.47 28.59 2.87
N LEU A 214 -32.71 28.40 3.34
CA LEU A 214 -33.64 29.50 3.67
C LEU A 214 -33.38 30.10 5.06
N ARG A 215 -33.03 29.27 6.03
CA ARG A 215 -32.77 29.67 7.42
C ARG A 215 -31.77 28.72 8.06
N ALA A 216 -30.80 29.27 8.80
CA ALA A 216 -29.89 28.51 9.65
C ALA A 216 -29.94 29.12 11.06
N SER A 217 -30.12 28.29 12.08
CA SER A 217 -30.12 28.69 13.49
C SER A 217 -29.04 27.92 14.24
N ILE A 218 -28.27 28.62 15.07
CA ILE A 218 -27.28 28.01 15.95
C ILE A 218 -28.00 27.53 17.20
N LEU A 219 -28.04 26.21 17.41
CA LEU A 219 -28.68 25.62 18.59
C LEU A 219 -27.75 25.72 19.82
N PRO A 220 -28.30 25.85 21.04
CA PRO A 220 -27.51 26.12 22.26
C PRO A 220 -26.49 25.03 22.61
N SER A 221 -26.66 23.82 22.10
CA SER A 221 -25.74 22.69 22.35
C SER A 221 -24.41 22.84 21.63
N GLY A 222 -24.31 23.59 20.53
CA GLY A 222 -23.10 23.62 19.69
C GLY A 222 -22.65 22.24 19.16
N TRP A 223 -23.46 21.21 19.44
CA TRP A 223 -23.50 19.87 18.88
C TRP A 223 -24.65 19.82 17.89
#